data_AF-A0A957L5E7-F1
#
_entry.id   AF-A0A957L5E7-F1
#
_cell.length_a   1.000
_cell.length_b   1.000
_cell.length_c   1.000
_cell.angle_alpha   90.00
_cell.angle_beta   90.00
_cell.angle_gamma   90.00
#
_symmetry.space_group_name_H-M   'P 1'
#
loop_
_entity.id
_entity.type
_entity.pdbx_description
1 polymer ?
#
loop_
_entity_poly.entity_id
_entity_poly.type
_entity_poly.pdbx_seq_one_letter_code
_entity_poly.pdbx_strand_id
1 'polypeptide(L)'
;MSKRKYRQLELFDVDIADPFLEGIIWGAIPLSALSPDERTLFWDYAVSETTPRQKATMAISLILEEMWNSFITLKERLETIGYEFASPPRIVGPIETDHEQTIQRIEASLGKIPLALSLFYKLIGQLDFRMSSRQLAQGGNEQVQWLCTQDPIVIFSLEQLASQVTPSSPTIRFCFSPDEVIKAGSSGGESYHFNLPAPTDKDFLLDPIGMYNVPETFLQHLSRCLRGGGFRGECVLAPDGISILRPVASSKLIDDLTAGLPLWPT
;
A
#
# COMPACT_ATOMS: atom_id res chain seq x y z
N MET A 1 28.55 23.03 -30.46
CA MET A 1 27.57 21.99 -30.04
C MET A 1 27.46 22.01 -28.53
N SER A 2 26.23 22.01 -28.04
CA SER A 2 25.77 22.63 -26.79
C SER A 2 26.10 21.83 -25.52
N LYS A 3 26.91 22.42 -24.63
CA LYS A 3 26.87 22.17 -23.17
C LYS A 3 25.75 23.06 -22.58
N ARG A 4 24.61 22.48 -22.19
CA ARG A 4 23.62 23.10 -21.29
C ARG A 4 23.83 22.49 -19.90
N LYS A 5 24.53 23.18 -18.98
CA LYS A 5 23.97 24.00 -17.90
C LYS A 5 22.87 23.28 -17.09
N TYR A 6 23.29 22.53 -16.07
CA TYR A 6 22.60 22.46 -14.78
C TYR A 6 23.48 23.21 -13.79
N ARG A 7 23.11 24.46 -13.51
CA ARG A 7 23.68 25.31 -12.48
C ARG A 7 22.47 25.83 -11.70
N GLN A 8 22.57 25.79 -10.38
CA GLN A 8 21.61 26.22 -9.35
C GLN A 8 20.67 25.14 -8.80
N LEU A 9 21.20 24.38 -7.85
CA LEU A 9 20.55 24.09 -6.56
C LEU A 9 21.67 24.05 -5.49
N GLU A 10 22.38 25.18 -5.36
CA GLU A 10 23.20 25.49 -4.19
C GLU A 10 22.51 26.67 -3.51
N LEU A 11 21.39 26.43 -2.85
CA LEU A 11 20.74 27.42 -2.00
C LEU A 11 20.01 26.65 -0.89
N PHE A 12 20.49 26.88 0.34
CA PHE A 12 19.97 26.46 1.64
C PHE A 12 20.45 25.10 2.18
N ASP A 13 21.44 25.16 3.08
CA ASP A 13 21.71 24.18 4.13
C ASP A 13 20.45 24.01 5.01
N VAL A 14 19.47 23.25 4.54
CA VAL A 14 18.38 22.76 5.39
C VAL A 14 18.81 21.38 5.85
N ASP A 15 19.23 21.31 7.11
CA ASP A 15 19.51 20.06 7.81
C ASP A 15 18.18 19.31 8.00
N ILE A 16 17.75 18.54 6.99
CA ILE A 16 16.64 17.60 7.11
C ILE A 16 17.17 16.40 7.92
N ALA A 17 17.37 16.61 9.22
CA ALA A 17 17.90 15.60 10.14
C ALA A 17 16.92 14.43 10.41
N ASP A 18 15.84 14.29 9.63
CA ASP A 18 14.92 13.15 9.69
C ASP A 18 15.07 12.29 8.41
N PRO A 19 15.91 11.24 8.45
CA PRO A 19 16.14 10.32 7.32
C PRO A 19 14.86 9.70 6.76
N PHE A 20 13.80 9.62 7.57
CA PHE A 20 12.48 9.13 7.15
C PHE A 20 11.80 10.11 6.20
N LEU A 21 11.90 11.42 6.48
CA LEU A 21 11.38 12.44 5.56
C LEU A 21 12.26 12.53 4.32
N GLU A 22 13.58 12.35 4.40
CA GLU A 22 14.39 12.25 3.19
C GLU A 22 13.98 11.07 2.29
N GLY A 23 13.77 9.88 2.86
CA GLY A 23 13.33 8.71 2.09
C GLY A 23 11.93 8.88 1.47
N ILE A 24 11.01 9.52 2.18
CA ILE A 24 9.65 9.77 1.69
C ILE A 24 9.60 10.92 0.66
N ILE A 25 10.31 12.02 0.92
CA ILE A 25 10.27 13.22 0.08
C ILE A 25 11.10 13.04 -1.19
N TRP A 26 12.24 12.36 -1.10
CA TRP A 26 13.13 12.16 -2.25
C TRP A 26 12.92 10.82 -2.96
N GLY A 27 12.38 9.81 -2.25
CA GLY A 27 12.01 8.53 -2.85
C GLY A 27 10.59 8.54 -3.38
N ALA A 28 9.59 8.81 -2.54
CA ALA A 28 8.24 8.35 -2.81
C ALA A 28 7.55 9.09 -3.99
N ILE A 29 7.57 10.44 -4.02
CA ILE A 29 6.96 11.22 -5.11
C ILE A 29 8.06 11.81 -5.98
N PRO A 30 8.16 11.46 -7.28
CA PRO A 30 8.94 12.29 -8.19
C PRO A 30 8.33 13.69 -8.16
N LEU A 31 9.07 14.73 -7.75
CA LEU A 31 8.58 16.13 -7.79
C LEU A 31 8.02 16.52 -9.18
N SER A 32 8.44 15.81 -10.23
CA SER A 32 7.91 15.94 -11.59
C SER A 32 6.45 15.47 -11.75
N ALA A 33 5.94 14.59 -10.89
CA ALA A 33 4.57 14.10 -10.88
C ALA A 33 3.59 15.10 -10.26
N LEU A 34 4.08 15.98 -9.38
CA LEU A 34 3.27 17.07 -8.82
C LEU A 34 3.08 18.20 -9.85
N SER A 35 1.88 18.76 -9.89
CA SER A 35 1.63 20.03 -10.59
C SER A 35 2.49 21.16 -9.99
N PRO A 36 2.71 22.26 -10.73
CA PRO A 36 3.46 23.41 -10.20
C PRO A 36 2.90 23.96 -8.88
N ASP A 37 1.57 23.98 -8.73
CA ASP A 37 0.90 24.49 -7.54
C ASP A 37 1.08 23.55 -6.33
N GLU A 38 0.97 22.24 -6.55
CA GLU A 38 1.24 21.23 -5.52
C GLU A 38 2.70 21.24 -5.07
N ARG A 39 3.65 21.47 -5.99
CA ARG A 39 5.06 21.64 -5.63
C ARG A 39 5.26 22.86 -4.75
N THR A 40 4.66 24.00 -5.10
CA THR A 40 4.76 25.22 -4.30
C THR A 40 4.17 25.01 -2.90
N LEU A 41 2.98 24.42 -2.79
CA LEU A 41 2.35 24.08 -1.51
C LEU A 41 3.21 23.13 -0.66
N PHE A 42 3.77 22.11 -1.31
CA PHE A 42 4.68 21.16 -0.66
C PHE A 42 5.93 21.86 -0.14
N TRP A 43 6.54 22.75 -0.93
CA TRP A 43 7.73 23.50 -0.54
C TRP A 43 7.45 24.49 0.59
N ASP A 44 6.40 25.29 0.48
CA ASP A 44 5.98 26.25 1.51
C ASP A 44 5.73 25.54 2.85
N TYR A 45 5.19 24.33 2.80
CA TYR A 45 4.99 23.52 3.98
C TYR A 45 6.26 22.85 4.50
N ALA A 46 7.13 22.33 3.62
CA ALA A 46 8.40 21.72 4.02
C ALA A 46 9.31 22.72 4.77
N VAL A 47 9.25 24.00 4.39
CA VAL A 47 10.02 25.09 5.03
C VAL A 47 9.29 25.78 6.18
N SER A 48 8.02 25.45 6.44
CA SER A 48 7.25 26.02 7.57
C SER A 48 7.72 25.47 8.93
N GLU A 49 7.41 26.19 10.01
CA GLU A 49 7.62 25.79 11.43
C GLU A 49 6.70 24.62 11.87
N THR A 50 6.28 23.77 10.95
CA THR A 50 5.45 22.60 11.26
C THR A 50 6.26 21.51 11.97
N THR A 51 5.60 20.82 12.88
CA THR A 51 6.20 19.70 13.61
C THR A 51 6.54 18.53 12.68
N PRO A 52 7.55 17.70 12.99
CA PRO A 52 7.88 16.52 12.19
C PRO A 52 6.68 15.58 11.95
N ARG A 53 5.76 15.49 12.93
CA ARG A 53 4.53 14.69 12.80
C ARG A 53 3.55 15.27 11.78
N GLN A 54 3.39 16.60 11.76
CA GLN A 54 2.58 17.27 10.74
C GLN A 54 3.20 17.05 9.35
N LYS A 55 4.53 17.17 9.23
CA LYS A 55 5.26 16.87 7.98
C LYS A 55 5.00 15.46 7.48
N ALA A 56 5.15 14.46 8.35
CA ALA A 56 4.84 13.06 8.03
C ALA A 56 3.37 12.84 7.66
N THR A 57 2.44 13.48 8.38
CA THR A 57 1.00 13.35 8.12
C THR A 57 0.67 13.82 6.70
N MET A 58 1.12 15.01 6.32
CA MET A 58 0.85 15.54 4.98
C MET A 58 1.49 14.69 3.90
N ALA A 59 2.76 14.32 4.08
CA ALA A 59 3.46 13.49 3.11
C ALA A 59 2.72 12.17 2.88
N ILE A 60 2.44 11.41 3.95
CA ILE A 60 1.73 10.13 3.86
C ILE A 60 0.32 10.29 3.28
N SER A 61 -0.40 11.37 3.62
CA SER A 61 -1.72 11.66 3.02
C SER A 61 -1.63 11.81 1.50
N LEU A 62 -0.68 12.59 0.99
CA LEU A 62 -0.46 12.74 -0.45
C LEU A 62 -0.13 11.42 -1.14
N ILE A 63 0.68 10.57 -0.48
CA ILE A 63 0.97 9.22 -0.99
C ILE A 63 -0.31 8.40 -1.11
N LEU A 64 -1.11 8.37 -0.05
CA LEU A 64 -2.30 7.54 0.00
C LEU A 64 -3.40 8.03 -0.94
N GLU A 65 -3.55 9.34 -1.13
CA GLU A 65 -4.48 9.92 -2.12
C GLU A 65 -4.12 9.52 -3.55
N GLU A 66 -2.83 9.51 -3.87
CA GLU A 66 -2.38 9.12 -5.21
C GLU A 66 -2.45 7.59 -5.41
N MET A 67 -2.14 6.80 -4.37
CA MET A 67 -2.35 5.36 -4.37
C MET A 67 -3.83 5.03 -4.53
N TRP A 68 -4.71 5.77 -3.86
CA TRP A 68 -6.16 5.64 -3.98
C TRP A 68 -6.64 5.83 -5.42
N ASN A 69 -6.24 6.92 -6.09
CA ASN A 69 -6.56 7.17 -7.50
C ASN A 69 -6.04 6.05 -8.41
N SER A 70 -4.85 5.53 -8.09
CA SER A 70 -4.24 4.41 -8.81
C SER A 70 -5.04 3.11 -8.64
N PHE A 71 -5.53 2.81 -7.44
CA PHE A 71 -6.37 1.64 -7.18
C PHE A 71 -7.74 1.75 -7.87
N ILE A 72 -8.36 2.93 -7.91
CA ILE A 72 -9.58 3.16 -8.70
C ILE A 72 -9.33 2.85 -10.18
N THR A 73 -8.25 3.41 -10.73
CA THR A 73 -7.90 3.18 -12.14
C THR A 73 -7.63 1.70 -12.42
N LEU A 74 -6.90 1.01 -11.52
CA LEU A 74 -6.64 -0.43 -11.65
C LEU A 74 -7.93 -1.24 -11.60
N LYS A 75 -8.85 -0.92 -10.69
CA LYS A 75 -10.16 -1.56 -10.60
C LYS A 75 -10.89 -1.48 -11.94
N GLU A 76 -11.00 -0.29 -12.52
CA GLU A 76 -11.70 -0.08 -13.81
C GLU A 76 -11.05 -0.85 -14.96
N ARG A 77 -9.71 -0.90 -14.98
CA ARG A 77 -8.95 -1.67 -15.99
C ARG A 77 -9.13 -3.17 -15.82
N LEU A 78 -9.16 -3.67 -14.58
CA LEU A 78 -9.47 -5.06 -14.26
C LEU A 78 -10.89 -5.42 -14.73
N GLU A 79 -11.89 -4.59 -14.45
CA GLU A 79 -13.27 -4.79 -14.95
C GLU A 79 -13.30 -4.83 -16.50
N THR A 80 -12.51 -3.98 -17.16
CA THR A 80 -12.44 -3.91 -18.63
C THR A 80 -11.92 -5.20 -19.26
N ILE A 81 -10.96 -5.87 -18.63
CA ILE A 81 -10.45 -7.17 -19.10
C ILE A 81 -11.36 -8.35 -18.67
N GLY A 82 -12.47 -8.06 -18.01
CA GLY A 82 -13.45 -9.04 -17.54
C GLY A 82 -13.11 -9.64 -16.18
N TYR A 83 -12.25 -9.03 -15.36
CA TYR A 83 -12.03 -9.46 -13.98
C TYR A 83 -13.29 -9.21 -13.15
N GLU A 84 -13.76 -10.23 -12.44
CA GLU A 84 -14.90 -10.13 -11.54
C GLU A 84 -14.42 -10.11 -10.09
N PHE A 85 -14.67 -9.03 -9.36
CA PHE A 85 -14.31 -8.92 -7.95
C PHE A 85 -15.24 -9.73 -7.04
N ALA A 86 -14.70 -10.23 -5.93
CA ALA A 86 -15.46 -10.93 -4.90
C ALA A 86 -16.45 -10.02 -4.17
N SER A 87 -16.08 -8.74 -3.98
CA SER A 87 -16.86 -7.75 -3.22
C SER A 87 -17.08 -6.45 -4.01
N PRO A 88 -17.80 -6.44 -5.15
CA PRO A 88 -17.83 -5.32 -6.10
C PRO A 88 -18.12 -3.91 -5.55
N PRO A 89 -19.07 -3.70 -4.60
CA PRO A 89 -19.37 -2.35 -4.11
C PRO A 89 -18.35 -1.85 -3.07
N ARG A 90 -17.37 -2.68 -2.68
CA ARG A 90 -16.52 -2.47 -1.50
C ARG A 90 -15.03 -2.64 -1.79
N ILE A 91 -14.64 -2.56 -3.07
CA ILE A 91 -13.26 -2.80 -3.49
C ILE A 91 -12.34 -1.66 -3.03
N VAL A 92 -12.81 -0.40 -3.06
CA VAL A 92 -12.05 0.83 -2.79
C VAL A 92 -13.09 1.85 -2.25
N GLY A 93 -13.04 2.26 -0.97
CA GLY A 93 -14.06 3.16 -0.38
C GLY A 93 -13.70 3.79 0.97
N PRO A 94 -13.64 5.13 1.15
CA PRO A 94 -13.64 5.69 2.50
C PRO A 94 -14.92 5.23 3.23
N ILE A 95 -14.76 4.82 4.48
CA ILE A 95 -15.88 4.35 5.30
C ILE A 95 -16.58 5.55 5.95
N GLU A 96 -17.89 5.42 6.16
CA GLU A 96 -18.78 6.42 6.76
C GLU A 96 -18.36 6.90 8.17
N THR A 97 -19.09 7.91 8.64
CA THR A 97 -18.83 8.99 9.61
C THR A 97 -18.20 8.72 10.99
N ASP A 98 -17.68 7.53 11.30
CA ASP A 98 -17.17 7.21 12.66
C ASP A 98 -15.74 6.61 12.72
N HIS A 99 -14.92 6.92 11.71
CA HIS A 99 -13.50 6.52 11.67
C HIS A 99 -12.73 6.94 12.94
N GLU A 100 -12.93 8.18 13.41
CA GLU A 100 -12.14 8.73 14.51
C GLU A 100 -12.44 8.02 15.83
N GLN A 101 -13.72 7.76 16.15
CA GLN A 101 -14.05 7.03 17.37
C GLN A 101 -13.61 5.58 17.28
N THR A 102 -13.65 4.96 16.09
CA THR A 102 -13.20 3.57 15.92
C THR A 102 -11.70 3.45 16.10
N ILE A 103 -10.89 4.36 15.52
CA ILE A 103 -9.45 4.42 15.80
C ILE A 103 -9.20 4.66 17.29
N GLN A 104 -9.87 5.62 17.92
CA GLN A 104 -9.71 5.89 19.35
C GLN A 104 -10.00 4.66 20.22
N ARG A 105 -11.02 3.87 19.89
CA ARG A 105 -11.33 2.61 20.59
C ARG A 105 -10.24 1.55 20.42
N ILE A 106 -9.70 1.41 19.21
CA ILE A 106 -8.58 0.51 18.94
C ILE A 106 -7.35 0.97 19.73
N GLU A 107 -7.01 2.26 19.67
CA GLU A 107 -5.84 2.83 20.34
C GLU A 107 -5.94 2.80 21.86
N ALA A 108 -7.14 2.94 22.41
CA ALA A 108 -7.39 2.78 23.85
C ALA A 108 -7.09 1.36 24.35
N SER A 109 -7.19 0.36 23.47
CA SER A 109 -6.99 -1.05 23.81
C SER A 109 -5.57 -1.54 23.52
N LEU A 110 -4.99 -1.15 22.39
CA LEU A 110 -3.69 -1.65 21.92
C LEU A 110 -2.55 -0.65 22.08
N GLY A 111 -2.87 0.60 22.42
CA GLY A 111 -1.96 1.71 22.22
C GLY A 111 -2.02 2.25 20.79
N LYS A 112 -1.26 3.32 20.56
CA LYS A 112 -1.29 4.10 19.33
C LYS A 112 -1.01 3.24 18.10
N ILE A 113 -1.83 3.38 17.06
CA ILE A 113 -1.58 2.70 15.78
C ILE A 113 -0.63 3.53 14.91
N PRO A 114 0.08 2.91 13.95
CA PRO A 114 0.92 3.64 13.01
C PRO A 114 0.15 4.71 12.25
N LEU A 115 0.76 5.88 12.06
CA LEU A 115 0.18 7.00 11.32
C LEU A 115 -0.26 6.60 9.90
N ALA A 116 0.54 5.81 9.19
CA ALA A 116 0.21 5.31 7.86
C ALA A 116 -1.07 4.46 7.84
N LEU A 117 -1.27 3.62 8.86
CA LEU A 117 -2.48 2.81 8.98
C LEU A 117 -3.71 3.67 9.27
N SER A 118 -3.59 4.62 10.20
CA SER A 118 -4.67 5.56 10.52
C SER A 118 -5.08 6.37 9.29
N LEU A 119 -4.11 6.92 8.56
CA LEU A 119 -4.37 7.69 7.35
C LEU A 119 -4.92 6.81 6.22
N PHE A 120 -4.47 5.56 6.11
CA PHE A 120 -5.05 4.61 5.15
C PHE A 120 -6.54 4.40 5.41
N TYR A 121 -6.94 4.13 6.64
CA TYR A 121 -8.36 3.96 6.95
C TYR A 121 -9.18 5.24 6.75
N LYS A 122 -8.57 6.40 6.98
CA LYS A 122 -9.19 7.71 6.74
C LYS A 122 -9.43 7.99 5.25
N LEU A 123 -8.47 7.65 4.39
CA LEU A 123 -8.47 8.05 2.98
C LEU A 123 -8.98 6.93 2.05
N ILE A 124 -8.58 5.69 2.32
CA ILE A 124 -8.84 4.51 1.48
C ILE A 124 -9.91 3.60 2.10
N GLY A 125 -9.88 3.42 3.42
CA GLY A 125 -10.84 2.60 4.16
C GLY A 125 -10.57 1.09 4.05
N GLN A 126 -10.61 0.53 2.85
CA GLN A 126 -10.39 -0.90 2.61
C GLN A 126 -9.96 -1.18 1.17
N LEU A 127 -9.35 -2.34 0.94
CA LEU A 127 -9.03 -2.87 -0.39
C LEU A 127 -9.44 -4.34 -0.48
N ASP A 128 -10.12 -4.74 -1.55
CA ASP A 128 -10.46 -6.17 -1.76
C ASP A 128 -10.39 -6.53 -3.25
N PHE A 129 -9.19 -6.89 -3.71
CA PHE A 129 -8.94 -7.26 -5.10
C PHE A 129 -9.11 -8.76 -5.36
N ARG A 130 -9.83 -9.48 -4.49
CA ARG A 130 -10.07 -10.91 -4.71
C ARG A 130 -11.00 -11.14 -5.89
N MET A 131 -10.81 -12.27 -6.56
CA MET A 131 -11.69 -12.71 -7.64
C MET A 131 -12.97 -13.35 -7.10
N SER A 132 -14.07 -13.18 -7.83
CA SER A 132 -15.36 -13.81 -7.53
C SER A 132 -15.26 -15.33 -7.58
N SER A 133 -15.87 -16.03 -6.62
CA SER A 133 -15.93 -17.50 -6.62
C SER A 133 -16.59 -18.07 -7.88
N ARG A 134 -17.48 -17.30 -8.50
CA ARG A 134 -18.12 -17.65 -9.77
C ARG A 134 -17.10 -17.71 -10.91
N GLN A 135 -16.28 -16.66 -11.07
CA GLN A 135 -15.27 -16.60 -12.13
C GLN A 135 -14.20 -17.68 -11.94
N LEU A 136 -13.88 -18.00 -10.69
CA LEU A 136 -12.98 -19.12 -10.35
C LEU A 136 -13.55 -20.48 -10.78
N ALA A 137 -14.85 -20.69 -10.62
CA ALA A 137 -15.50 -21.94 -10.99
C ALA A 137 -15.74 -22.09 -12.50
N GLN A 138 -16.04 -21.00 -13.19
CA GLN A 138 -16.42 -21.02 -14.62
C GLN A 138 -15.22 -21.00 -15.57
N GLY A 139 -14.03 -20.66 -15.06
CA GLY A 139 -12.93 -20.28 -15.92
C GLY A 139 -13.17 -18.90 -16.55
N GLY A 140 -12.21 -18.43 -17.34
CA GLY A 140 -12.28 -17.11 -17.97
C GLY A 140 -11.25 -16.99 -19.08
N ASN A 141 -11.02 -15.77 -19.56
CA ASN A 141 -9.88 -15.49 -20.41
C ASN A 141 -8.59 -15.94 -19.70
N GLU A 142 -7.67 -16.56 -20.45
CA GLU A 142 -6.35 -17.00 -19.98
C GLU A 142 -5.62 -15.93 -19.17
N GLN A 143 -5.70 -14.66 -19.59
CA GLN A 143 -5.13 -13.52 -18.89
C GLN A 143 -5.72 -13.33 -17.47
N VAL A 144 -7.04 -13.43 -17.35
CA VAL A 144 -7.74 -13.31 -16.07
C VAL A 144 -7.47 -14.54 -15.20
N GLN A 145 -7.44 -15.73 -15.79
CA GLN A 145 -7.11 -16.97 -15.08
C GLN A 145 -5.68 -16.97 -14.55
N TRP A 146 -4.74 -16.38 -15.28
CA TRP A 146 -3.39 -16.21 -14.78
C TRP A 146 -3.35 -15.30 -13.54
N LEU A 147 -4.15 -14.23 -13.47
CA LEU A 147 -4.25 -13.39 -12.27
C LEU A 147 -4.75 -14.17 -11.04
N CYS A 148 -5.53 -15.25 -11.21
CA CYS A 148 -5.94 -16.13 -10.09
C CYS A 148 -4.76 -16.80 -9.38
N THR A 149 -3.62 -16.92 -10.05
CA THR A 149 -2.41 -17.54 -9.49
C THR A 149 -1.60 -16.59 -8.63
N GLN A 150 -1.93 -15.29 -8.69
CA GLN A 150 -1.21 -14.21 -8.01
C GLN A 150 -1.96 -13.81 -6.74
N ASP A 151 -1.23 -13.29 -5.75
CA ASP A 151 -1.81 -12.88 -4.47
C ASP A 151 -2.47 -11.49 -4.61
N PRO A 152 -3.81 -11.37 -4.53
CA PRO A 152 -4.47 -10.07 -4.62
C PRO A 152 -4.22 -9.24 -3.36
N ILE A 153 -4.25 -7.92 -3.50
CA ILE A 153 -4.27 -7.04 -2.34
C ILE A 153 -5.62 -7.12 -1.61
N VAL A 154 -5.56 -7.37 -0.30
CA VAL A 154 -6.72 -7.36 0.59
C VAL A 154 -6.37 -6.63 1.87
N ILE A 155 -7.11 -5.59 2.19
CA ILE A 155 -7.04 -4.88 3.45
C ILE A 155 -8.47 -4.74 3.95
N PHE A 156 -8.77 -5.44 5.03
CA PHE A 156 -10.09 -5.41 5.64
C PHE A 156 -10.46 -4.03 6.16
N SER A 157 -11.76 -3.81 6.32
CA SER A 157 -12.32 -2.59 6.89
C SER A 157 -11.85 -2.32 8.32
N LEU A 158 -11.96 -1.06 8.73
CA LEU A 158 -11.65 -0.63 10.09
C LEU A 158 -12.56 -1.32 11.12
N GLU A 159 -13.82 -1.60 10.78
CA GLU A 159 -14.76 -2.34 11.64
C GLU A 159 -14.31 -3.78 11.84
N GLN A 160 -13.80 -4.42 10.79
CA GLN A 160 -13.23 -5.77 10.89
C GLN A 160 -11.98 -5.76 11.77
N LEU A 161 -11.10 -4.77 11.64
CA LEU A 161 -9.98 -4.57 12.56
C LEU A 161 -10.48 -4.42 14.01
N ALA A 162 -11.43 -3.51 14.25
CA ALA A 162 -11.99 -3.24 15.57
C ALA A 162 -12.63 -4.49 16.20
N SER A 163 -13.27 -5.34 15.40
CA SER A 163 -13.88 -6.60 15.87
C SER A 163 -12.86 -7.63 16.36
N GLN A 164 -11.60 -7.54 15.91
CA GLN A 164 -10.51 -8.40 16.38
C GLN A 164 -9.88 -7.90 17.68
N VAL A 165 -10.15 -6.65 18.06
CA VAL A 165 -9.67 -6.08 19.32
C VAL A 165 -10.46 -6.66 20.48
N THR A 166 -9.77 -7.44 21.30
CA THR A 166 -10.33 -7.95 22.56
C THR A 166 -9.56 -7.34 23.74
N PRO A 167 -10.24 -6.99 24.85
CA PRO A 167 -9.56 -6.45 26.04
C PRO A 167 -8.49 -7.37 26.61
N SER A 168 -8.56 -8.67 26.29
CA SER A 168 -7.70 -9.72 26.81
C SER A 168 -6.40 -9.90 26.02
N SER A 169 -6.30 -9.35 24.81
CA SER A 169 -5.15 -9.57 23.93
C SER A 169 -4.26 -8.33 23.91
N PRO A 170 -3.03 -8.41 24.44
CA PRO A 170 -2.09 -7.28 24.43
C PRO A 170 -1.56 -6.98 23.04
N THR A 171 -1.74 -7.91 22.10
CA THR A 171 -1.35 -7.77 20.71
C THR A 171 -2.43 -8.26 19.76
N ILE A 172 -2.45 -7.72 18.56
CA ILE A 172 -3.28 -8.23 17.46
C ILE A 172 -2.38 -8.48 16.27
N ARG A 173 -2.51 -9.68 15.71
CA ARG A 173 -1.99 -10.00 14.39
C ARG A 173 -3.01 -9.49 13.37
N PHE A 174 -2.71 -8.39 12.71
CA PHE A 174 -3.55 -7.89 11.64
C PHE A 174 -3.08 -8.46 10.30
N CYS A 175 -3.95 -9.20 9.63
CA CYS A 175 -3.66 -9.79 8.33
C CYS A 175 -4.07 -8.84 7.19
N PHE A 176 -3.14 -8.56 6.30
CA PHE A 176 -3.39 -8.05 4.95
C PHE A 176 -3.27 -9.24 3.99
N SER A 177 -4.14 -9.37 3.00
CA SER A 177 -4.12 -10.50 2.06
C SER A 177 -4.02 -11.85 2.80
N PRO A 178 -5.02 -12.20 3.62
CA PRO A 178 -4.98 -13.42 4.39
C PRO A 178 -4.90 -14.64 3.50
N ASP A 179 -4.27 -15.65 4.04
CA ASP A 179 -3.94 -16.85 3.31
C ASP A 179 -5.15 -17.69 2.94
N GLU A 180 -6.14 -17.70 3.81
CA GLU A 180 -7.48 -18.24 3.58
C GLU A 180 -8.20 -17.62 2.36
N VAL A 181 -7.69 -16.48 1.87
CA VAL A 181 -8.20 -15.78 0.71
C VAL A 181 -7.17 -15.60 -0.41
N ILE A 182 -5.97 -16.17 -0.25
CA ILE A 182 -4.88 -16.21 -1.24
C ILE A 182 -5.10 -17.41 -2.17
N LYS A 183 -4.87 -17.20 -3.47
CA LYS A 183 -4.92 -18.22 -4.54
C LYS A 183 -6.16 -19.10 -4.49
N ALA A 184 -7.19 -18.67 -5.21
CA ALA A 184 -8.41 -19.43 -5.43
C ALA A 184 -8.22 -20.96 -5.56
N GLY A 185 -8.42 -21.68 -4.46
CA GLY A 185 -8.36 -23.14 -4.43
C GLY A 185 -6.97 -23.78 -4.41
N SER A 186 -5.87 -23.03 -4.23
CA SER A 186 -4.53 -23.59 -4.04
C SER A 186 -3.94 -23.15 -2.71
N SER A 187 -3.57 -24.14 -1.88
CA SER A 187 -2.98 -23.98 -0.53
C SER A 187 -2.21 -22.68 -0.38
N GLY A 188 -2.64 -21.88 0.57
CA GLY A 188 -1.99 -20.66 0.90
C GLY A 188 -0.85 -20.90 1.92
N GLY A 189 0.15 -20.04 1.86
CA GLY A 189 1.25 -20.01 2.81
C GLY A 189 0.89 -19.29 4.11
N GLU A 190 1.78 -18.42 4.58
CA GLU A 190 1.44 -17.57 5.73
C GLU A 190 0.73 -16.29 5.26
N SER A 191 -0.25 -15.82 6.03
CA SER A 191 -0.90 -14.54 5.76
C SER A 191 0.12 -13.41 5.90
N TYR A 192 0.07 -12.41 5.03
CA TYR A 192 0.83 -11.20 5.27
C TYR A 192 0.24 -10.48 6.48
N HIS A 193 1.05 -10.18 7.47
CA HIS A 193 0.54 -9.59 8.69
C HIS A 193 1.55 -8.68 9.35
N PHE A 194 1.06 -7.91 10.31
CA PHE A 194 1.89 -7.19 11.25
C PHE A 194 1.24 -7.27 12.63
N ASN A 195 2.04 -6.98 13.65
CA ASN A 195 1.59 -7.02 15.03
C ASN A 195 1.33 -5.59 15.51
N LEU A 196 0.15 -5.38 16.11
CA LEU A 196 -0.19 -4.17 16.87
C LEU A 196 -0.05 -4.46 18.37
N PRO A 197 0.43 -3.50 19.18
CA PRO A 197 1.04 -2.24 18.76
C PRO A 197 2.33 -2.44 17.97
N ALA A 198 2.54 -1.63 16.94
CA ALA A 198 3.77 -1.65 16.16
C ALA A 198 4.89 -0.88 16.90
N PRO A 199 6.17 -1.22 16.66
CA PRO A 199 7.30 -0.55 17.32
C PRO A 199 7.49 0.92 16.88
N THR A 200 6.87 1.34 15.78
CA THR A 200 7.02 2.66 15.17
C THR A 200 5.67 3.36 15.04
N ASP A 201 5.66 4.69 15.18
CA ASP A 201 4.43 5.50 15.15
C ASP A 201 4.10 6.10 13.77
N LYS A 202 5.00 5.96 12.77
CA LYS A 202 4.86 6.51 11.42
C LYS A 202 4.38 5.46 10.41
N ASP A 203 5.31 4.71 9.83
CA ASP A 203 5.10 3.51 9.01
C ASP A 203 5.70 2.30 9.75
N PHE A 204 5.30 1.08 9.39
CA PHE A 204 5.66 -0.13 10.13
C PHE A 204 6.14 -1.22 9.18
N LEU A 205 7.12 -1.99 9.65
CA LEU A 205 7.55 -3.21 9.00
C LEU A 205 6.48 -4.27 9.18
N LEU A 206 6.11 -4.90 8.08
CA LEU A 206 5.34 -6.12 8.09
C LEU A 206 6.17 -7.27 8.69
N ASP A 207 5.51 -8.25 9.29
CA ASP A 207 6.17 -9.36 9.99
C ASP A 207 7.00 -10.19 9.00
N PRO A 208 8.35 -10.16 9.08
CA PRO A 208 9.18 -10.83 8.11
C PRO A 208 8.92 -12.33 8.06
N ILE A 209 8.51 -12.98 9.15
CA ILE A 209 8.24 -14.42 9.15
C ILE A 209 7.06 -14.73 8.21
N GLY A 210 5.96 -13.97 8.36
CA GLY A 210 4.79 -14.04 7.48
C GLY A 210 5.05 -13.57 6.04
N MET A 211 6.24 -13.05 5.75
CA MET A 211 6.66 -12.55 4.44
C MET A 211 7.88 -13.29 3.90
N TYR A 212 8.15 -14.50 4.39
CA TYR A 212 9.29 -15.31 3.98
C TYR A 212 10.65 -14.61 4.14
N ASN A 213 10.80 -13.80 5.18
CA ASN A 213 11.94 -12.95 5.52
C ASN A 213 12.19 -11.77 4.59
N VAL A 214 11.17 -11.30 3.86
CA VAL A 214 11.33 -10.10 3.02
C VAL A 214 10.89 -8.85 3.79
N PRO A 215 11.81 -7.95 4.16
CA PRO A 215 11.44 -6.73 4.85
C PRO A 215 10.67 -5.81 3.90
N GLU A 216 9.46 -5.43 4.30
CA GLU A 216 8.57 -4.55 3.56
C GLU A 216 7.78 -3.71 4.56
N THR A 217 7.69 -2.39 4.34
CA THR A 217 6.76 -1.54 5.09
C THR A 217 5.36 -1.60 4.51
N PHE A 218 4.37 -1.11 5.25
CA PHE A 218 3.00 -1.05 4.76
C PHE A 218 2.85 -0.21 3.48
N LEU A 219 3.47 0.98 3.40
CA LEU A 219 3.42 1.79 2.18
C LEU A 219 4.17 1.13 1.01
N GLN A 220 5.29 0.46 1.28
CA GLN A 220 6.00 -0.33 0.26
C GLN A 220 5.12 -1.47 -0.27
N HIS A 221 4.34 -2.11 0.60
CA HIS A 221 3.39 -3.16 0.22
C HIS A 221 2.30 -2.66 -0.72
N LEU A 222 1.68 -1.52 -0.40
CA LEU A 222 0.68 -0.89 -1.28
C LEU A 222 1.30 -0.55 -2.64
N SER A 223 2.47 0.09 -2.64
CA SER A 223 3.22 0.46 -3.85
C SER A 223 3.54 -0.77 -4.72
N ARG A 224 3.99 -1.86 -4.10
CA ARG A 224 4.32 -3.09 -4.78
C ARG A 224 3.08 -3.73 -5.41
N CYS A 225 1.97 -3.77 -4.69
CA CYS A 225 0.71 -4.27 -5.24
C CYS A 225 0.23 -3.43 -6.42
N LEU A 226 0.34 -2.09 -6.36
CA LEU A 226 0.04 -1.21 -7.49
C LEU A 226 0.89 -1.53 -8.72
N ARG A 227 2.20 -1.72 -8.54
CA ARG A 227 3.14 -2.12 -9.61
C ARG A 227 2.82 -3.48 -10.21
N GLY A 228 2.20 -4.38 -9.43
CA GLY A 228 1.72 -5.67 -9.91
C GLY A 228 0.27 -5.67 -10.37
N GLY A 229 -0.34 -4.52 -10.64
CA GLY A 229 -1.71 -4.43 -11.14
C GLY A 229 -2.80 -4.79 -10.10
N GLY A 230 -2.51 -4.59 -8.81
CA GLY A 230 -3.35 -5.01 -7.69
C GLY A 230 -2.92 -6.33 -7.04
N PHE A 231 -1.79 -6.89 -7.46
CA PHE A 231 -1.27 -8.17 -7.00
C PHE A 231 0.17 -8.03 -6.52
N ARG A 232 0.53 -8.74 -5.46
CA ARG A 232 1.84 -8.58 -4.81
C ARG A 232 3.00 -9.17 -5.63
N GLY A 233 2.73 -10.22 -6.39
CA GLY A 233 3.74 -11.06 -7.03
C GLY A 233 4.09 -12.30 -6.22
N GLU A 234 5.18 -12.96 -6.58
CA GLU A 234 5.56 -14.25 -6.03
C GLU A 234 6.76 -14.12 -5.09
N CYS A 235 6.69 -14.78 -3.94
CA CYS A 235 7.87 -14.97 -3.11
C CYS A 235 8.59 -16.26 -3.53
N VAL A 236 9.85 -16.14 -3.93
CA VAL A 236 10.63 -17.25 -4.46
C VAL A 236 11.88 -17.43 -3.60
N LEU A 237 12.15 -18.65 -3.17
CA LEU A 237 13.39 -18.95 -2.44
C LEU A 237 14.57 -18.86 -3.42
N ALA A 238 15.50 -17.94 -3.18
CA ALA A 238 16.73 -17.87 -3.95
C ALA A 238 17.66 -19.05 -3.58
N PRO A 239 18.67 -19.37 -4.42
CA PRO A 239 19.55 -20.52 -4.19
C PRO A 239 20.33 -20.48 -2.86
N ASP A 240 20.49 -19.31 -2.28
CA ASP A 240 21.13 -19.08 -0.97
C ASP A 240 20.19 -19.27 0.22
N GLY A 241 18.93 -19.64 -0.03
CA GLY A 241 17.90 -19.81 1.01
C GLY A 241 17.27 -18.49 1.47
N ILE A 242 17.60 -17.36 0.84
CA ILE A 242 16.95 -16.08 1.09
C ILE A 242 15.75 -15.96 0.16
N SER A 243 14.57 -15.68 0.71
CA SER A 243 13.42 -15.44 -0.17
C SER A 243 13.55 -14.08 -0.84
N ILE A 244 13.29 -14.06 -2.13
CA ILE A 244 13.23 -12.85 -2.94
C ILE A 244 11.81 -12.66 -3.42
N LEU A 245 11.32 -11.42 -3.38
CA LEU A 245 10.07 -11.10 -4.05
C LEU A 245 10.35 -10.88 -5.52
N ARG A 246 9.73 -11.72 -6.34
CA ARG A 246 9.61 -11.46 -7.77
C ARG A 246 8.34 -10.64 -7.97
N PRO A 247 8.45 -9.48 -8.63
CA PRO A 247 7.27 -8.80 -9.13
C PRO A 247 6.43 -9.80 -9.92
N VAL A 248 5.12 -9.57 -9.95
CA VAL A 248 4.25 -10.23 -10.92
C VAL A 248 4.95 -10.13 -12.28
N ALA A 249 5.29 -11.27 -12.90
CA ALA A 249 6.15 -11.30 -14.07
C ALA A 249 5.64 -10.27 -15.09
N SER A 250 6.53 -9.36 -15.54
CA SER A 250 6.16 -8.35 -16.54
C SER A 250 5.63 -9.09 -17.75
N SER A 251 4.32 -9.03 -17.85
CA SER A 251 3.54 -9.47 -18.98
C SER A 251 2.94 -8.20 -19.55
N LYS A 252 2.67 -8.22 -20.85
CA LYS A 252 1.93 -7.14 -21.50
C LYS A 252 0.67 -6.76 -20.71
N LEU A 253 0.04 -7.73 -20.03
CA LEU A 253 -1.12 -7.48 -19.17
C LEU A 253 -0.79 -6.55 -17.99
N ILE A 254 0.27 -6.81 -17.22
CA ILE A 254 0.64 -5.94 -16.09
C ILE A 254 1.08 -4.57 -16.59
N ASP A 255 1.81 -4.50 -17.70
CA ASP A 255 2.22 -3.24 -18.31
C ASP A 255 0.98 -2.43 -18.74
N ASP A 256 -0.01 -3.07 -19.38
CA ASP A 256 -1.28 -2.44 -19.79
C ASP A 256 -2.11 -2.01 -18.57
N LEU A 257 -2.18 -2.82 -17.52
CA LEU A 257 -2.88 -2.50 -16.27
C LEU A 257 -2.24 -1.31 -15.55
N THR A 258 -0.92 -1.20 -15.57
CA THR A 258 -0.18 -0.17 -14.82
C THR A 258 0.24 1.03 -15.66
N ALA A 259 -0.03 1.03 -16.96
CA ALA A 259 0.35 2.09 -17.89
C ALA A 259 -0.11 3.47 -17.41
N GLY A 260 0.85 4.40 -17.23
CA GLY A 260 0.57 5.77 -16.81
C GLY A 260 0.24 5.94 -15.32
N LEU A 261 0.26 4.87 -14.51
CA LEU A 261 0.15 5.01 -13.07
C LEU A 261 1.47 5.53 -12.47
N PRO A 262 1.41 6.34 -11.40
CA PRO A 262 2.57 6.76 -10.63
C PRO A 262 3.26 5.54 -10.00
N LEU A 263 4.45 5.19 -10.48
CA LEU A 263 5.23 4.08 -9.92
C LEU A 263 6.18 4.60 -8.82
N TRP A 264 5.73 4.52 -7.58
CA TRP A 264 6.48 4.85 -6.36
C TRP A 264 7.69 3.92 -6.21
N PRO A 265 8.93 4.42 -6.02
CA PRO A 265 10.08 3.55 -5.81
C PRO A 265 9.91 2.70 -4.54
N THR A 266 10.45 1.48 -4.62
CA THR A 266 10.43 0.46 -3.57
C THR A 266 11.71 0.50 -2.77
#